data_AF-A0A419S3Z5-F1
#
_entry.id   AF-A0A419S3Z5-F1
#
_cell.length_a   1.000
_cell.length_b   1.000
_cell.length_c   1.000
_cell.angle_alpha   90.00
_cell.angle_beta   90.00
_cell.angle_gamma   90.00
#
_symmetry.space_group_name_H-M   'P 1'
#
loop_
_entity.id
_entity.type
_entity.pdbx_description
1 polymer ?
#
loop_
_entity_poly.entity_id
_entity_poly.type
_entity_poly.pdbx_seq_one_letter_code
_entity_poly.pdbx_strand_id
1 'polypeptide(L)'
;MKTPQTIDLKHESWPPSRETSMLILILSLATLMLSLVLSMFNWLNANATLITAGAALLMTLVAIYLISIASPKHYIYLNHEEILFKRDKDSEEVCLKFDGLAYFETRFSEIVFSTKEAEKFVLPLNYISNEKKRWQIKEYLREHLTQRKQNAFAFK
;
A
#
# COMPACT_ATOMS: atom_id res chain seq x y z
N MET A 1 30.72 -6.08 2.07
CA MET A 1 29.37 -6.49 1.61
C MET A 1 28.35 -5.60 2.29
N LYS A 2 27.77 -4.63 1.57
CA LYS A 2 26.64 -3.83 2.10
C LYS A 2 25.38 -4.67 1.92
N THR A 3 24.63 -4.84 2.99
CA THR A 3 23.32 -5.52 3.00
C THR A 3 22.39 -4.89 1.95
N PRO A 4 21.57 -5.68 1.24
CA PRO A 4 20.56 -5.14 0.36
C PRO A 4 19.64 -4.22 1.17
N GLN A 5 19.64 -2.92 0.86
CA GLN A 5 18.71 -1.98 1.45
C GLN A 5 17.33 -2.21 0.84
N THR A 6 16.62 -3.19 1.39
CA THR A 6 15.22 -3.40 1.09
C THR A 6 14.44 -2.35 1.87
N ILE A 7 14.02 -1.28 1.18
CA ILE A 7 13.13 -0.29 1.79
C ILE A 7 11.71 -0.87 1.73
N ASP A 8 11.34 -1.68 2.73
CA ASP A 8 9.97 -2.16 2.88
C ASP A 8 9.10 -1.00 3.41
N LEU A 9 8.31 -0.41 2.51
CA LEU A 9 7.38 0.66 2.83
C LEU A 9 6.04 0.06 3.25
N LYS A 10 5.99 -0.57 4.43
CA LYS A 10 4.71 -0.92 5.06
C LYS A 10 3.99 0.37 5.45
N HIS A 11 2.79 0.55 4.91
CA HIS A 11 1.93 1.70 5.13
C HIS A 11 1.54 1.82 6.62
N GLU A 12 2.12 2.79 7.33
CA GLU A 12 1.61 3.28 8.61
C GLU A 12 0.78 4.54 8.34
N SER A 13 -0.45 4.35 7.87
CA SER A 13 -1.48 5.35 8.11
C SER A 13 -2.84 4.70 7.97
N TRP A 14 -3.69 5.06 8.92
CA TRP A 14 -5.13 4.92 8.89
C TRP A 14 -5.66 5.29 7.48
N PRO A 15 -6.58 4.54 6.88
CA PRO A 15 -7.46 3.54 7.48
C PRO A 15 -6.80 2.19 7.82
N PRO A 16 -7.41 1.37 8.69
CA PRO A 16 -6.99 -0.02 8.93
C PRO A 16 -6.83 -0.79 7.62
N SER A 17 -5.89 -1.74 7.58
CA SER A 17 -5.70 -2.57 6.40
C SER A 17 -7.02 -3.24 5.98
N ARG A 18 -7.15 -3.58 4.69
CA ARG A 18 -8.34 -4.29 4.19
C ARG A 18 -8.60 -5.58 4.99
N GLU A 19 -7.55 -6.27 5.42
CA GLU A 19 -7.63 -7.49 6.25
C GLU A 19 -8.23 -7.21 7.63
N THR A 20 -7.78 -6.17 8.34
CA THR A 20 -8.35 -5.82 9.65
C THR A 20 -9.77 -5.31 9.52
N SER A 21 -10.10 -4.58 8.46
CA SER A 21 -11.48 -4.16 8.17
C SER A 21 -12.40 -5.34 7.86
N MET A 22 -11.92 -6.35 7.12
CA MET A 22 -12.65 -7.61 6.88
C MET A 22 -12.85 -8.42 8.16
N LEU A 23 -11.87 -8.44 9.06
CA LEU A 23 -12.02 -9.08 10.37
C LEU A 23 -13.08 -8.39 11.23
N ILE A 24 -13.10 -7.06 11.26
CA ILE A 24 -14.15 -6.29 11.97
C ILE A 24 -15.52 -6.60 11.38
N LEU A 25 -15.62 -6.70 10.05
CA LEU A 25 -16.87 -7.07 9.38
C LEU A 25 -17.35 -8.47 9.83
N ILE A 26 -16.48 -9.48 9.75
CA ILE A 26 -16.81 -10.86 10.16
C ILE A 26 -17.26 -10.92 11.62
N LEU A 27 -16.53 -10.25 12.52
CA LEU A 27 -16.85 -10.22 13.95
C LEU A 27 -18.18 -9.52 14.23
N SER A 28 -18.47 -8.41 13.52
CA SER A 28 -19.74 -7.69 13.67
C SER A 28 -20.93 -8.56 13.23
N LEU A 29 -20.82 -9.27 12.09
CA LEU A 29 -21.83 -10.22 11.62
C LEU A 29 -22.00 -11.40 12.58
N ALA A 30 -20.91 -11.96 13.09
CA ALA A 30 -20.95 -13.05 14.07
C ALA A 30 -21.67 -12.62 15.36
N THR A 31 -21.43 -11.39 15.82
CA THR A 31 -22.08 -10.83 17.01
C THR A 31 -23.58 -10.62 16.77
N LEU A 32 -23.96 -10.19 15.56
CA LEU A 32 -25.35 -10.02 15.16
C LEU A 32 -26.09 -11.38 15.15
N MET A 33 -25.47 -12.42 14.58
CA MET A 33 -25.99 -13.79 14.58
C MET A 33 -26.10 -14.36 16.01
N LEU A 34 -25.08 -14.17 16.83
CA LEU A 34 -25.09 -14.64 18.23
C LEU A 34 -26.18 -13.95 19.04
N SER A 35 -26.35 -12.64 18.86
CA SER A 35 -27.42 -11.86 19.52
C SER A 35 -28.81 -12.39 19.14
N LEU A 36 -29.00 -12.77 17.87
CA LEU A 36 -30.26 -13.34 17.38
C LEU A 36 -30.53 -14.73 17.97
N VAL A 37 -29.52 -15.60 18.04
CA VAL A 37 -29.62 -16.92 18.66
C VAL A 37 -29.97 -16.80 20.14
N LEU A 38 -29.27 -15.94 20.88
CA LEU A 38 -29.52 -15.76 22.32
C LEU A 38 -30.92 -15.18 22.61
N SER A 39 -31.42 -14.34 21.69
CA SER A 39 -32.80 -13.83 21.76
C SER A 39 -33.84 -14.94 21.52
N MET A 40 -33.60 -15.86 20.56
CA MET A 40 -34.51 -17.00 20.33
C MET A 40 -34.64 -17.92 21.54
N PHE A 41 -33.57 -18.07 22.33
CA PHE A 41 -33.59 -18.86 23.56
C PHE A 41 -34.06 -18.07 24.80
N ASN A 42 -34.49 -16.81 24.65
CA ASN A 42 -34.85 -15.90 25.75
C ASN A 42 -33.76 -15.75 26.83
N TRP A 43 -32.49 -15.99 26.47
CA TRP A 43 -31.36 -15.84 27.39
C TRP A 43 -30.96 -14.38 27.58
N LEU A 44 -31.39 -13.50 26.68
CA LEU A 44 -31.13 -12.06 26.70
C LEU A 44 -32.44 -11.28 26.68
N ASN A 45 -32.47 -10.20 27.46
CA ASN A 45 -33.60 -9.28 27.50
C ASN A 45 -33.72 -8.53 26.17
N ALA A 46 -34.93 -8.23 25.72
CA ALA A 46 -35.22 -7.57 24.45
C ALA A 46 -34.46 -6.24 24.27
N ASN A 47 -34.36 -5.44 25.34
CA ASN A 47 -33.60 -4.19 25.32
C ASN A 47 -32.09 -4.42 25.09
N ALA A 48 -31.53 -5.48 25.68
CA ALA A 48 -30.12 -5.81 25.50
C ALA A 48 -29.85 -6.30 24.07
N THR A 49 -30.73 -7.15 23.51
CA THR A 49 -30.67 -7.61 22.12
C THR A 49 -30.73 -6.44 21.13
N LEU A 50 -31.58 -5.45 21.40
CA LEU A 50 -31.76 -4.30 20.51
C LEU A 50 -30.51 -3.39 20.52
N ILE A 51 -29.90 -3.17 21.68
CA ILE A 51 -28.66 -2.40 21.81
C ILE A 51 -27.49 -3.14 21.13
N THR A 52 -27.34 -4.45 21.35
CA THR A 52 -26.26 -5.24 20.74
C THR A 52 -26.40 -5.34 19.23
N ALA A 53 -27.62 -5.58 18.72
CA ALA A 53 -27.89 -5.62 17.29
C ALA A 53 -27.64 -4.26 16.63
N GLY A 54 -28.07 -3.16 17.26
CA GLY A 54 -27.83 -1.81 16.76
C GLY A 54 -26.34 -1.45 16.69
N ALA A 55 -25.58 -1.76 17.74
CA ALA A 55 -24.14 -1.54 17.76
C ALA A 55 -23.41 -2.39 16.71
N ALA A 56 -23.78 -3.67 16.56
CA ALA A 56 -23.20 -4.55 15.55
C ALA A 56 -23.46 -4.03 14.13
N LEU A 57 -24.69 -3.61 13.83
CA LEU A 57 -25.06 -3.08 12.52
C LEU A 57 -24.29 -1.80 12.17
N LEU A 58 -24.10 -0.90 13.14
CA LEU A 58 -23.30 0.31 12.95
C LEU A 58 -21.83 -0.03 12.66
N MET A 59 -21.25 -1.00 13.37
CA MET A 59 -19.90 -1.49 13.12
C MET A 59 -19.76 -2.16 11.74
N THR A 60 -20.78 -2.90 11.29
CA THR A 60 -20.82 -3.49 9.94
C THR A 60 -20.79 -2.40 8.88
N LEU A 61 -21.61 -1.35 9.02
CA LEU A 61 -21.63 -0.23 8.07
C LEU A 61 -20.29 0.50 8.00
N VAL A 62 -19.67 0.75 9.16
CA VAL A 62 -18.33 1.35 9.25
C VAL A 62 -17.28 0.46 8.58
N ALA A 63 -17.32 -0.86 8.81
CA ALA A 63 -16.39 -1.80 8.21
C ALA A 63 -16.54 -1.86 6.68
N ILE A 64 -17.78 -1.90 6.15
CA ILE A 64 -18.06 -1.84 4.71
C ILE A 64 -17.52 -0.55 4.11
N TYR A 65 -17.79 0.59 4.76
CA TYR A 65 -17.28 1.89 4.34
C TYR A 65 -15.75 1.89 4.26
N LEU A 66 -15.08 1.44 5.33
CA LEU A 66 -13.61 1.34 5.38
C LEU A 66 -13.05 0.41 4.30
N ILE A 67 -13.69 -0.73 4.03
CA ILE A 67 -13.29 -1.63 2.94
C ILE A 67 -13.47 -0.95 1.57
N SER A 68 -14.55 -0.18 1.39
CA SER A 68 -14.84 0.50 0.12
C SER A 68 -13.84 1.61 -0.22
N ILE A 69 -13.31 2.28 0.81
CA ILE A 69 -12.29 3.33 0.63
C ILE A 69 -10.86 2.81 0.77
N ALA A 70 -10.67 1.54 1.17
CA ALA A 70 -9.35 0.94 1.27
C ALA A 70 -8.74 0.82 -0.12
N SER A 71 -7.76 1.70 -0.41
CA SER A 71 -7.04 1.66 -1.68
C SER A 71 -6.22 0.36 -1.79
N PRO A 72 -5.94 -0.12 -3.02
CA PRO A 72 -5.02 -1.24 -3.21
C PRO A 72 -3.69 -0.93 -2.53
N LYS A 73 -3.10 -1.93 -1.86
CA LYS A 73 -1.79 -1.78 -1.21
C LYS A 73 -0.77 -1.34 -2.26
N HIS A 74 -0.35 -0.08 -2.19
CA HIS A 74 0.77 0.44 -2.96
C HIS A 74 2.05 -0.03 -2.28
N TYR A 75 2.94 -0.65 -3.04
CA TYR A 75 4.27 -0.99 -2.57
C TYR A 75 5.29 -0.53 -3.60
N ILE A 76 6.46 -0.16 -3.10
CA ILE A 76 7.65 0.08 -3.91
C ILE A 76 8.69 -0.87 -3.35
N TYR A 77 9.14 -1.78 -4.19
CA TYR A 77 10.29 -2.62 -3.91
C TYR A 77 11.45 -2.14 -4.76
N LEU A 78 12.57 -1.87 -4.09
CA LEU A 78 13.79 -1.35 -4.70
C LEU A 78 14.92 -2.32 -4.36
N ASN A 79 15.55 -2.89 -5.37
CA ASN A 79 16.79 -3.65 -5.24
C ASN A 79 17.88 -3.05 -6.15
N HIS A 80 19.08 -3.63 -6.18
CA HIS A 80 20.20 -3.11 -6.97
C HIS A 80 20.04 -3.28 -8.49
N GLU A 81 19.11 -4.13 -8.92
CA GLU A 81 18.89 -4.49 -10.34
C GLU A 81 17.60 -3.93 -10.92
N GLU A 82 16.54 -3.85 -10.11
CA GLU A 82 15.21 -3.48 -10.56
C GLU A 82 14.38 -2.73 -9.51
N ILE A 83 13.37 -2.04 -10.03
CA ILE A 83 12.33 -1.32 -9.30
C ILE A 83 11.00 -2.00 -9.61
N LEU A 84 10.31 -2.47 -8.57
CA LEU A 84 9.01 -3.11 -8.66
C LEU A 84 7.98 -2.23 -7.95
N PHE A 85 6.92 -1.85 -8.64
CA PHE A 85 5.84 -1.07 -8.03
C PHE A 85 4.52 -1.33 -8.72
N LYS A 86 3.43 -1.06 -7.99
CA LYS A 86 2.07 -1.22 -8.52
C LYS A 86 1.59 0.09 -9.13
N ARG A 87 1.00 0.03 -10.33
CA ARG A 87 0.39 1.21 -10.97
C ARG A 87 -0.93 1.57 -10.26
N ASP A 88 -1.21 2.86 -10.05
CA ASP A 88 -2.35 3.34 -9.25
C ASP A 88 -3.73 2.82 -9.68
N LYS A 89 -3.90 2.52 -10.98
CA LYS A 89 -5.19 2.15 -11.57
C LYS A 89 -5.26 0.72 -12.09
N ASP A 90 -4.12 0.07 -12.25
CA ASP A 90 -4.04 -1.28 -12.81
C ASP A 90 -3.52 -2.23 -11.75
N SER A 91 -4.07 -3.44 -11.69
CA SER A 91 -3.51 -4.48 -10.83
C SER A 91 -2.13 -4.98 -11.31
N GLU A 92 -1.62 -4.40 -12.39
CA GLU A 92 -0.35 -4.72 -13.01
C GLU A 92 0.83 -4.19 -12.19
N GLU A 93 1.73 -5.12 -11.89
CA GLU A 93 3.02 -4.85 -11.31
C GLU A 93 3.96 -4.39 -12.42
N VAL A 94 4.55 -3.22 -12.25
CA VAL A 94 5.56 -2.68 -13.16
C VAL A 94 6.92 -3.07 -12.63
N CYS A 95 7.66 -3.86 -13.42
CA CYS A 95 9.06 -4.18 -13.16
C CYS A 95 9.96 -3.36 -14.11
N LEU A 96 10.76 -2.45 -13.55
CA LEU A 96 11.73 -1.65 -14.29
C LEU A 96 13.15 -2.05 -13.92
N LYS A 97 13.89 -2.57 -14.90
CA LYS A 97 15.32 -2.86 -14.74
C LYS A 97 16.15 -1.59 -14.93
N PHE A 98 17.14 -1.37 -14.08
CA PHE A 98 18.04 -0.22 -14.18
C PHE A 98 18.82 -0.15 -15.50
N ASP A 99 19.09 -1.29 -16.13
CA ASP A 99 19.80 -1.34 -17.42
C ASP A 99 18.95 -0.87 -18.61
N GLY A 100 17.62 -0.93 -18.48
CA GLY A 100 16.67 -0.44 -19.48
C GLY A 100 16.32 1.05 -19.33
N LEU A 101 16.77 1.70 -18.26
CA LEU A 101 16.48 3.10 -17.97
C LEU A 101 17.41 4.04 -18.75
N ALA A 102 16.83 5.04 -19.41
CA ALA A 102 17.58 6.11 -20.08
C ALA A 102 17.72 7.34 -19.17
N TYR A 103 16.61 7.75 -18.56
CA TYR A 103 16.53 8.96 -17.74
C TYR A 103 15.43 8.82 -16.66
N PHE A 104 15.56 9.60 -15.58
CA PHE A 104 14.48 9.76 -14.61
C PHE A 104 14.40 11.23 -14.14
N GLU A 105 13.19 11.67 -13.86
CA GLU A 105 12.87 12.99 -13.33
C GLU A 105 12.24 12.83 -11.95
N THR A 106 12.78 13.51 -10.93
CA THR A 106 12.18 13.56 -9.60
C THR A 106 11.31 14.80 -9.46
N ARG A 107 10.02 14.63 -9.20
CA ARG A 107 9.10 15.71 -8.85
C ARG A 107 8.77 15.65 -7.36
N PHE A 108 8.00 16.61 -6.86
CA PHE A 108 7.62 16.62 -5.45
C PHE A 108 6.86 15.35 -5.05
N SER A 109 5.86 15.00 -5.85
CA SER A 109 4.88 13.95 -5.58
C SER A 109 5.13 12.64 -6.36
N GLU A 110 6.00 12.64 -7.36
CA GLU A 110 6.19 11.48 -8.24
C GLU A 110 7.63 11.37 -8.76
N ILE A 111 7.99 10.19 -9.27
CA ILE A 111 9.22 9.96 -10.05
C ILE A 111 8.81 9.46 -11.42
N VAL A 112 9.27 10.15 -12.47
CA VAL A 112 9.01 9.78 -13.86
C VAL A 112 10.24 9.09 -14.41
N PHE A 113 10.10 7.83 -14.79
CA PHE A 113 11.11 7.01 -15.42
C PHE A 113 10.90 7.00 -16.93
N SER A 114 11.98 7.15 -17.70
CA SER A 114 11.99 7.00 -19.16
C SER A 114 12.92 5.86 -19.55
N THR A 115 12.41 4.87 -20.26
CA THR A 115 13.21 3.74 -20.75
C THR A 115 13.94 4.10 -22.05
N LYS A 116 14.91 3.27 -22.44
CA LYS A 116 15.61 3.37 -23.74
C LYS A 116 14.66 3.19 -24.93
N GLU A 117 13.53 2.55 -24.71
CA GLU A 117 12.46 2.32 -25.71
C GLU A 117 11.47 3.50 -25.76
N ALA A 118 11.79 4.63 -25.11
CA ALA A 118 10.97 5.83 -25.01
C ALA A 118 9.62 5.63 -24.27
N GLU A 119 9.47 4.54 -23.53
CA GLU A 119 8.33 4.34 -22.63
C GLU A 119 8.50 5.16 -21.36
N LYS A 120 7.37 5.65 -20.83
CA LYS A 120 7.33 6.46 -19.62
C LYS A 120 6.55 5.76 -18.54
N PHE A 121 7.17 5.65 -17.37
CA PHE A 121 6.58 5.05 -16.18
C PHE A 121 6.56 6.08 -15.06
N VAL A 122 5.40 6.24 -14.42
CA VAL A 122 5.25 7.17 -13.30
C VAL A 122 5.13 6.34 -12.03
N LEU A 123 6.05 6.59 -11.10
CA LEU A 123 6.01 6.08 -9.74
C LEU A 123 5.42 7.17 -8.85
N PRO A 124 4.17 7.04 -8.39
CA PRO A 124 3.61 7.98 -7.45
C PRO A 124 4.38 7.86 -6.12
N LEU A 125 4.60 8.98 -5.43
CA LEU A 125 5.11 9.02 -4.05
C LEU A 125 4.06 9.60 -3.09
N ASN A 126 2.89 10.00 -3.62
CA ASN A 126 1.78 10.61 -2.92
C ASN A 126 1.32 9.76 -1.72
N TYR A 127 1.36 8.44 -1.88
CA TYR A 127 0.95 7.47 -0.86
C TYR A 127 1.97 7.31 0.27
N ILE A 128 3.18 7.87 0.14
CA ILE A 128 4.17 7.87 1.22
C ILE A 128 3.95 9.14 2.04
N SER A 129 3.22 9.00 3.14
CA SER A 129 2.92 10.10 4.08
C SER A 129 4.19 10.69 4.72
N ASN A 130 5.22 9.88 4.92
CA ASN A 130 6.48 10.30 5.54
C ASN A 130 7.41 10.98 4.54
N GLU A 131 7.60 12.29 4.67
CA GLU A 131 8.46 13.10 3.80
C GLU A 131 9.93 12.65 3.82
N LYS A 132 10.47 12.29 4.99
CA LYS A 132 11.84 11.79 5.12
C LYS A 132 12.03 10.49 4.33
N LYS A 133 11.05 9.58 4.36
CA LYS A 133 11.08 8.35 3.54
C LYS A 133 10.99 8.67 2.03
N ARG A 134 10.13 9.63 1.63
CA ARG A 134 10.08 10.10 0.23
C ARG A 134 11.44 10.62 -0.24
N TRP A 135 12.11 11.40 0.59
CA TRP A 135 13.42 11.95 0.28
C TRP A 135 14.50 10.86 0.20
N GLN A 136 14.51 9.90 1.13
CA GLN A 136 15.43 8.76 1.11
C GLN A 136 15.34 7.95 -0.19
N ILE A 137 14.13 7.72 -0.71
CA ILE A 137 13.93 7.01 -1.99
C ILE A 137 14.52 7.79 -3.15
N LYS A 138 14.29 9.11 -3.20
CA LYS A 138 14.82 9.97 -4.26
C LYS A 138 16.35 10.01 -4.24
N GLU A 139 16.95 10.13 -3.06
CA GLU A 139 18.41 10.13 -2.92
C GLU A 139 19.01 8.77 -3.24
N TYR A 140 18.41 7.66 -2.78
CA TYR A 140 18.87 6.32 -3.14
C TYR A 140 18.91 6.13 -4.67
N LEU A 141 17.84 6.50 -5.38
CA LEU A 141 17.78 6.41 -6.83
C LEU A 141 18.82 7.31 -7.51
N ARG A 142 19.02 8.53 -6.99
CA ARG A 142 20.02 9.47 -7.50
C ARG A 142 21.44 8.94 -7.34
N GLU A 143 21.81 8.45 -6.16
CA GLU A 143 23.13 7.90 -5.89
C GLU A 143 23.40 6.64 -6.73
N HIS A 144 22.44 5.70 -6.74
CA HIS A 144 22.61 4.40 -7.41
C HIS A 144 22.77 4.54 -8.93
N LEU A 145 21.98 5.43 -9.56
CA LEU A 145 22.09 5.70 -10.99
C LEU A 145 23.34 6.50 -11.35
N THR A 146 23.78 7.42 -10.47
CA THR A 146 25.03 8.16 -10.69
C THR A 146 26.23 7.23 -10.63
N GLN A 147 26.27 6.31 -9.66
CA GLN A 147 27.30 5.28 -9.55
C GLN A 147 27.31 4.35 -10.76
N ARG A 148 26.15 3.88 -11.24
CA ARG A 148 26.08 3.05 -12.46
C ARG A 148 26.56 3.79 -13.71
N LYS A 149 26.22 5.07 -13.88
CA LYS A 149 26.74 5.88 -15.00
C LYS A 149 28.26 5.99 -14.94
N GLN A 150 28.81 6.36 -13.78
CA GLN A 150 30.26 6.47 -13.58
C GLN A 150 30.98 5.14 -13.87
N ASN A 151 30.44 4.03 -13.39
CA ASN A 151 31.00 2.70 -13.64
C ASN A 151 30.90 2.32 -15.13
N ALA A 152 29.80 2.63 -15.82
CA ALA A 152 29.67 2.39 -17.27
C ALA A 152 30.68 3.21 -18.11
N PHE A 153 31.10 4.38 -17.62
CA PHE A 153 32.15 5.18 -18.26
C PHE A 153 33.57 4.71 -17.91
N ALA A 154 33.78 4.07 -16.76
CA ALA A 154 35.10 3.55 -16.34
C ALA A 154 35.54 2.28 -17.10
N PHE A 155 34.62 1.60 -17.78
CA PHE A 155 34.86 0.40 -18.58
C PHE A 155 34.84 0.63 -20.11
N LYS A 156 34.80 1.90 -20.55
CA LYS A 156 34.98 2.30 -21.95
C LYS A 156 36.38 2.85 -22.18
#